data_AF-A0A093Z5G9-F1
#
_entry.id   AF-A0A093Z5G9-F1
#
_cell.length_a   1.000
_cell.length_b   1.000
_cell.length_c   1.000
_cell.angle_alpha   90.00
_cell.angle_beta   90.00
_cell.angle_gamma   90.00
#
_symmetry.space_group_name_H-M   'P 1'
#
loop_
_entity.id
_entity.type
_entity.pdbx_description
1 polymer ?
#
loop_
_entity_poly.entity_id
_entity_poly.type
_entity_poly.pdbx_seq_one_letter_code
_entity_poly.pdbx_strand_id
1 'polypeptide(L)' 'SRVLPGKKMPGNMGGQQVTVQNVQVLKVDAEKGIIVLKGCVSGPKGCVVKLQDAIKKPWPKLPGVPVVEEVVAKVEEVAA' A
#
# COMPACT_ATOMS: atom_id res chain seq x y z
N SER A 1 -11.76 -34.59 31.56
CA SER A 1 -11.78 -34.10 30.16
C SER A 1 -12.15 -32.63 30.19
N ARG A 2 -11.27 -31.73 29.72
CA ARG A 2 -11.56 -30.29 29.64
C ARG A 2 -11.14 -29.75 28.29
N VAL A 3 -11.86 -28.74 27.81
CA VAL A 3 -11.43 -27.97 26.64
C VAL A 3 -10.25 -27.10 27.04
N LEU A 4 -9.18 -27.14 26.23
CA LEU A 4 -8.01 -26.29 26.41
C LEU A 4 -8.32 -24.84 26.01
N PRO A 5 -7.81 -23.82 26.74
CA PRO A 5 -7.96 -22.42 26.34
C PRO A 5 -7.35 -22.20 24.95
N GLY A 6 -8.04 -21.43 24.10
CA GLY A 6 -7.64 -21.20 22.70
C GLY A 6 -8.12 -22.26 21.70
N LYS A 7 -8.94 -23.23 22.13
CA LYS A 7 -9.62 -24.14 21.19
C LYS A 7 -10.50 -23.33 20.23
N LYS A 8 -10.29 -23.49 18.92
CA LYS A 8 -11.13 -22.86 17.88
C LYS A 8 -12.57 -23.38 18.01
N MET A 9 -13.50 -22.45 18.21
CA MET A 9 -14.95 -22.64 18.38
C MET A 9 -15.69 -21.61 17.50
N PRO A 10 -16.97 -21.84 17.16
CA PRO A 10 -17.74 -20.85 16.41
C PRO A 10 -17.81 -19.52 17.15
N GLY A 11 -17.77 -18.42 16.40
CA GLY A 11 -17.76 -17.06 16.93
C GLY A 11 -17.91 -16.03 15.82
N ASN A 12 -17.75 -14.75 16.15
CA ASN A 12 -17.82 -13.67 15.17
C ASN A 12 -16.65 -13.74 14.18
N MET A 13 -16.95 -13.64 12.88
CA MET A 13 -15.95 -13.58 11.82
C MET A 13 -15.96 -12.20 11.17
N GLY A 14 -14.79 -11.55 11.10
CA GLY A 14 -14.63 -10.22 10.53
C GLY A 14 -14.57 -9.10 11.57
N GLY A 15 -14.73 -7.85 11.12
CA GLY A 15 -14.64 -6.65 11.97
C GLY A 15 -13.25 -6.30 12.47
N GLN A 16 -12.22 -7.02 12.02
CA GLN A 16 -10.82 -6.78 12.38
C GLN A 16 -10.13 -5.99 11.27
N GLN A 17 -9.22 -5.09 11.65
CA GLN A 17 -8.34 -4.40 10.71
C GLN A 17 -7.25 -5.36 10.25
N VAL A 18 -7.26 -5.71 8.96
CA VAL A 18 -6.27 -6.60 8.34
C VAL A 18 -5.54 -5.81 7.27
N THR A 19 -4.22 -6.00 7.16
CA THR A 19 -3.39 -5.38 6.14
C THR A 19 -2.91 -6.42 5.14
N VAL A 20 -3.09 -6.14 3.85
CA VAL A 20 -2.49 -6.93 2.77
C VAL A 20 -1.12 -6.33 2.46
N GLN A 21 -0.06 -7.11 2.69
CA GLN A 21 1.32 -6.65 2.51
C GLN A 21 1.84 -6.99 1.12
N ASN A 22 2.84 -6.23 0.65
CA ASN A 22 3.54 -6.44 -0.63
C ASN A 22 2.66 -6.32 -1.89
N VAL A 23 1.65 -5.44 -1.85
CA VAL A 23 0.83 -5.10 -3.01
C VAL A 23 1.64 -4.22 -3.98
N GLN A 24 1.60 -4.53 -5.28
CA GLN A 24 2.30 -3.73 -6.30
C GLN A 24 1.38 -2.60 -6.79
N VAL A 25 1.92 -1.39 -6.84
CA VAL A 25 1.28 -0.25 -7.50
C VAL A 25 1.62 -0.31 -8.99
N LEU A 26 0.60 -0.33 -9.85
CA LEU A 26 0.79 -0.41 -11.30
C LEU A 26 0.86 0.99 -11.93
N LYS A 27 -0.08 1.85 -11.54
CA LYS A 27 -0.20 3.21 -12.08
C LYS A 27 -0.77 4.14 -11.02
N VAL A 28 -0.29 5.37 -11.03
CA VAL A 28 -0.84 6.48 -10.25
C VAL A 28 -1.27 7.55 -11.23
N ASP A 29 -2.55 7.89 -11.24
CA ASP A 29 -3.12 8.96 -12.05
C ASP A 29 -3.45 10.14 -11.11
N ALA A 30 -2.52 11.11 -11.01
CA ALA A 30 -2.64 12.23 -10.07
C ALA A 30 -3.84 13.14 -10.37
N GLU A 31 -4.15 13.36 -11.65
CA GLU A 31 -5.26 14.24 -12.08
C GLU A 31 -6.63 13.73 -11.62
N LYS A 32 -6.80 12.41 -11.57
CA LYS A 32 -8.05 11.76 -11.15
C LYS A 32 -8.02 11.31 -9.70
N GLY A 33 -6.86 11.39 -9.03
CA GLY A 33 -6.64 10.85 -7.69
C GLY A 33 -6.80 9.33 -7.62
N ILE A 34 -6.52 8.61 -8.71
CA ILE A 34 -6.73 7.16 -8.80
C ILE A 34 -5.40 6.42 -8.67
N ILE A 35 -5.39 5.39 -7.82
CA ILE A 35 -4.26 4.47 -7.68
C ILE A 35 -4.71 3.08 -8.12
N VAL A 36 -4.01 2.50 -9.09
CA VAL A 36 -4.29 1.15 -9.58
C VAL A 36 -3.35 0.17 -8.88
N LEU A 37 -3.92 -0.70 -8.06
CA LEU A 37 -3.20 -1.73 -7.32
C LEU A 37 -3.36 -3.10 -7.99
N LYS A 38 -2.29 -3.88 -7.99
CA LYS A 38 -2.34 -5.28 -8.41
C LYS A 38 -2.76 -6.16 -7.23
N GLY A 39 -4.01 -6.61 -7.22
CA GLY A 39 -4.51 -7.61 -6.29
C GLY A 39 -5.77 -7.16 -5.54
N CYS A 40 -5.90 -7.63 -4.31
CA CYS A 40 -7.09 -7.44 -3.48
C CYS A 40 -6.84 -6.43 -2.37
N VAL A 41 -7.89 -5.66 -2.05
CA VAL A 41 -7.94 -4.74 -0.90
C VAL A 41 -8.87 -5.32 0.15
N SER A 42 -8.51 -5.18 1.42
CA SER A 42 -9.33 -5.66 2.53
C SER A 42 -10.59 -4.82 2.67
N GLY A 43 -11.75 -5.49 2.74
CA GLY A 43 -13.03 -4.83 2.96
C GLY A 43 -13.86 -4.67 1.67
N PRO A 44 -15.10 -4.18 1.80
CA PRO A 44 -15.99 -3.95 0.68
C PRO A 44 -15.56 -2.75 -0.16
N LYS A 45 -16.13 -2.64 -1.37
CA LYS A 45 -15.92 -1.48 -2.25
C LYS A 45 -16.41 -0.20 -1.56
N GLY A 46 -15.63 0.88 -1.67
CA GLY A 46 -15.95 2.18 -1.06
C GLY A 46 -15.60 2.30 0.43
N CYS A 47 -14.94 1.30 1.03
CA CYS A 47 -14.41 1.45 2.38
C CYS A 47 -13.20 2.39 2.40
N VAL A 48 -12.96 3.01 3.56
CA VAL A 48 -11.75 3.79 3.80
C VAL A 48 -10.58 2.83 4.03
N VAL A 49 -9.48 3.07 3.34
CA VAL A 49 -8.28 2.24 3.41
C VAL A 49 -7.08 3.08 3.81
N LYS A 50 -6.20 2.48 4.61
CA LYS A 50 -4.93 3.09 4.99
C LYS A 50 -3.82 2.52 4.11
N LEU A 51 -3.18 3.39 3.33
CA LEU A 51 -1.98 3.04 2.58
C LEU A 51 -0.75 3.37 3.42
N GLN A 52 0.20 2.45 3.42
CA GLN A 52 1.50 2.59 4.09
C GLN A 52 2.57 1.95 3.22
N ASP A 53 3.80 2.42 3.37
CA ASP A 53 4.93 1.83 2.68
C ASP A 53 5.16 0.37 3.09
N ALA A 54 5.66 -0.41 2.13
CA ALA A 54 5.90 -1.82 2.35
C ALA A 54 7.12 -2.03 3.26
N ILE A 55 6.90 -2.67 4.41
CA ILE A 55 7.98 -2.99 5.36
C ILE A 55 8.91 -4.09 4.82
N LYS A 56 8.33 -5.08 4.12
CA LYS A 56 9.03 -6.33 3.75
C LYS A 56 9.76 -6.27 2.41
N LYS A 57 9.28 -5.46 1.47
CA LYS A 57 9.91 -5.33 0.15
C LYS A 57 10.45 -3.91 0.00
N PRO A 58 11.75 -3.75 -0.30
CA PRO A 58 12.30 -2.46 -0.62
C PRO A 58 11.71 -1.96 -1.95
N TRP A 59 11.74 -0.65 -2.14
CA TRP A 59 11.27 0.00 -3.35
C TRP A 59 11.96 -0.59 -4.60
N PRO A 60 11.19 -0.91 -5.66
CA PRO A 60 11.78 -1.43 -6.89
C PRO A 60 12.69 -0.34 -7.49
N LYS A 61 13.96 -0.68 -7.68
CA LYS A 61 14.90 0.15 -8.45
C LYS A 61 14.56 -0.07 -9.91
N LEU A 62 13.93 0.91 -10.55
CA LEU A 62 13.61 0.86 -11.97
C LEU A 62 14.90 1.11 -12.76
N PRO A 63 15.39 0.17 -13.57
CA PRO A 63 16.41 0.51 -14.56
C PRO A 63 15.73 1.32 -15.67
N GLY A 64 16.02 2.63 -15.74
CA GLY A 64 15.67 3.45 -16.92
C GLY A 64 14.55 4.49 -16.76
N VAL A 65 14.23 4.95 -15.55
CA VAL A 65 13.57 6.26 -15.39
C VAL A 65 14.68 7.24 -15.00
N PRO A 66 14.94 8.32 -15.76
CA PRO A 66 15.81 9.38 -15.28
C PRO A 66 15.21 9.85 -13.96
N VAL A 67 16.06 9.79 -12.95
CA VAL A 67 15.72 10.13 -11.57
C VAL A 67 15.05 11.50 -11.58
N VAL A 68 14.29 11.76 -10.53
CA VAL A 68 13.86 13.05 -9.99
C VAL A 68 14.92 14.21 -10.00
N GLU A 69 16.05 14.05 -10.69
CA GLU A 69 17.13 15.00 -10.95
C GLU A 69 16.71 16.19 -11.83
N GLU A 70 15.83 16.06 -12.83
CA GLU A 70 15.40 17.24 -13.61
C GLU A 70 14.54 18.23 -12.80
N VAL A 71 13.84 17.76 -11.77
CA VAL A 71 12.97 18.61 -10.94
C VAL A 71 13.75 19.21 -9.77
N VAL A 72 14.77 18.54 -9.24
CA VAL A 72 15.63 19.10 -8.19
C VAL A 72 16.59 20.16 -8.76
N ALA A 73 17.13 19.96 -9.97
CA ALA A 73 18.01 20.95 -10.61
C ALA A 73 17.30 22.29 -10.93
N LYS A 74 15.99 22.25 -11.20
CA LYS A 74 15.20 23.46 -11.50
C LYS A 74 14.81 24.27 -10.26
N VAL A 75 14.92 23.70 -9.06
CA VAL A 75 14.59 24.37 -7.80
C VAL A 75 15.80 25.14 -7.24
N GLU A 76 17.03 24.74 -7.54
CA GLU A 76 18.24 25.46 -7.10
C GLU A 76 18.55 26.71 -7.95
N GLU A 77 18.24 26.74 -9.26
CA GLU A 77 18.48 27.94 -10.09
C GLU A 77 17.53 29.12 -9.80
N VAL A 78 16.37 28.90 -9.18
CA VAL A 78 15.43 29.98 -8.84
C VAL A 78 15.77 30.64 -7.48
N ALA A 79 16.72 30.06 -6.73
CA ALA A 79 17.15 30.54 -5.42
C ALA A 79 18.47 31.35 -5.44
N ALA A 80 19.01 31.67 -6.62
CA ALA A 80 20.19 32.53 -6.82
C ALA A 80 19.81 33.87 -7.47
#